data_AF-Q6AQJ1-F1
#
_entry.id   AF-Q6AQJ1-F1
#
_cell.length_a   1.000
_cell.length_b   1.000
_cell.length_c   1.000
_cell.angle_alpha   90.00
_cell.angle_beta   90.00
_cell.angle_gamma   90.00
#
_symmetry.space_group_name_H-M   'P 1'
#
loop_
_entity.id
_entity.type
_entity.pdbx_description
1 polymer ?
#
loop_
_entity_poly.entity_id
_entity_poly.type
_entity_poly.pdbx_seq_one_letter_code
_entity_poly.pdbx_strand_id
1 'polypeptide(L)'
;MFIILVSKGLIEKKGEFWSLTNLGVDAGGKFKTSAQYGKYITWPENIDLKLDKNTEKKVFLTTTAIGKKYNISAKKMNFILSELGWVYKVMKGWKTTPQGIQHGGLQDEDKRTGIPYVRWPEMILKSNILNNTIKDIQGEKAPSSDPVNTQDNDFREKFKVEHRATDGHFVRSKAEMLIDNWLYMAEIVHSYERKLPIEEDVYSDFYIPTGKVYIEY
;
A
#
# COMPACT_ATOMS: atom_id res chain seq x y z
N MET A 1 23.12 14.61 -24.86
CA MET A 1 24.01 15.41 -23.98
C MET A 1 23.23 16.28 -23.01
N PHE A 2 22.53 17.31 -23.51
CA PHE A 2 21.83 18.29 -22.67
C PHE A 2 20.83 17.68 -21.66
N ILE A 3 19.96 16.77 -22.10
CA ILE A 3 18.99 16.08 -21.23
C ILE A 3 19.69 15.33 -20.08
N ILE A 4 20.85 14.74 -20.32
CA ILE A 4 21.63 14.00 -19.31
C ILE A 4 22.18 14.94 -18.24
N LEU A 5 22.63 16.13 -18.65
CA LEU A 5 23.14 17.16 -17.75
C LEU A 5 22.03 17.69 -16.83
N VAL A 6 20.83 17.88 -17.38
CA VAL A 6 19.64 18.27 -16.58
C VAL A 6 19.25 17.14 -15.63
N SER A 7 19.19 15.89 -16.12
CA SER A 7 18.77 14.76 -15.27
C SER A 7 19.75 14.43 -14.15
N LYS A 8 21.05 14.67 -14.34
CA LYS A 8 22.07 14.53 -13.29
C LYS A 8 22.14 15.76 -12.38
N GLY A 9 21.31 16.79 -12.60
CA GLY A 9 21.33 18.02 -11.82
C GLY A 9 22.62 18.82 -11.99
N LEU A 10 23.35 18.64 -13.09
CA LEU A 10 24.60 19.34 -13.39
C LEU A 10 24.34 20.76 -13.92
N ILE A 11 23.19 20.97 -14.55
CA ILE A 11 22.72 22.28 -14.98
C ILE A 11 21.28 22.50 -14.51
N GLU A 12 20.97 23.75 -14.18
CA GLU A 12 19.65 24.19 -13.76
C GLU A 12 19.20 25.42 -14.55
N LYS A 13 17.89 25.60 -14.70
CA LYS A 13 17.34 26.79 -15.35
C LYS A 13 17.12 27.89 -14.30
N LYS A 14 17.85 29.00 -14.41
CA LYS A 14 17.66 30.21 -13.59
C LYS A 14 17.10 31.33 -14.45
N GLY A 15 15.77 31.51 -14.38
CA GLY A 15 15.05 32.46 -15.23
C GLY A 15 15.10 32.03 -16.70
N GLU A 16 15.58 32.91 -17.58
CA GLU A 16 15.71 32.66 -19.01
C GLU A 16 17.01 31.90 -19.39
N PHE A 17 17.95 31.71 -18.44
CA PHE A 17 19.29 31.19 -18.72
C PHE A 17 19.58 29.86 -18.01
N TRP A 18 20.44 29.05 -18.62
CA TRP A 18 20.97 27.83 -17.99
C TRP A 18 22.22 28.14 -17.17
N SER A 19 22.22 27.70 -15.92
CA SER A 19 23.32 27.84 -14.99
C SER A 19 23.93 26.49 -14.62
N LEU A 20 25.23 26.48 -14.33
CA LEU A 20 25.88 25.35 -13.68
C LEU A 20 25.45 25.28 -12.21
N THR A 21 25.18 24.08 -11.73
CA THR A 21 25.07 23.78 -10.30
C THR A 21 26.44 23.49 -9.72
N ASN A 22 26.56 23.36 -8.39
CA ASN A 22 27.81 22.94 -7.75
C ASN A 22 28.28 21.58 -8.29
N LEU A 23 27.36 20.63 -8.46
CA LEU A 23 27.66 19.32 -9.08
C LEU A 23 28.16 19.46 -10.52
N GLY A 24 27.61 20.42 -11.28
CA GLY A 24 28.08 20.72 -12.63
C GLY A 24 29.50 21.27 -12.67
N VAL A 25 29.87 22.12 -11.71
CA VAL A 25 31.23 22.64 -11.57
C VAL A 25 32.19 21.50 -11.19
N ASP A 26 31.80 20.66 -10.23
CA ASP A 26 32.60 19.50 -9.79
C ASP A 26 32.81 18.48 -10.93
N ALA A 27 31.82 18.31 -11.81
CA ALA A 27 31.92 17.51 -13.03
C ALA A 27 32.75 18.19 -14.16
N GLY A 28 33.37 19.34 -13.89
CA GLY A 28 34.27 20.04 -14.79
C GLY A 28 33.61 21.06 -15.72
N GLY A 29 32.33 21.35 -15.53
CA GLY A 29 31.59 22.35 -16.30
C GLY A 29 32.13 23.76 -16.07
N LYS A 30 32.31 24.52 -17.15
CA LYS A 30 32.81 25.91 -17.10
C LYS A 30 32.03 26.81 -18.03
N PHE A 31 31.83 28.05 -17.63
CA PHE A 31 31.31 29.08 -18.53
C PHE A 31 32.41 29.57 -19.48
N LYS A 32 32.10 29.64 -20.76
CA LYS A 32 32.88 30.36 -21.78
C LYS A 32 32.02 31.45 -22.40
N THR A 33 32.66 32.54 -22.80
CA THR A 33 32.02 33.64 -23.51
C THR A 33 32.59 33.69 -24.92
N SER A 34 31.73 33.75 -25.94
CA SER A 34 32.11 33.95 -27.34
C SER A 34 31.45 35.21 -27.88
N ALA A 35 32.15 35.95 -28.73
CA ALA A 35 31.62 37.12 -29.42
C ALA A 35 30.40 36.78 -30.32
N GLN A 36 30.29 35.53 -30.77
CA GLN A 36 29.23 35.07 -31.68
C GLN A 36 28.03 34.45 -30.97
N TYR A 37 28.21 33.90 -29.76
CA TYR A 37 27.19 33.08 -29.08
C TYR A 37 26.91 33.49 -27.63
N GLY A 38 27.53 34.56 -27.13
CA GLY A 38 27.37 35.00 -25.75
C GLY A 38 27.98 34.01 -24.75
N LYS A 39 27.43 33.97 -23.53
CA LYS A 39 27.89 33.12 -22.42
C LYS A 39 27.22 31.74 -22.48
N TYR A 40 28.01 30.68 -22.59
CA TYR A 40 27.53 29.30 -22.66
C TYR A 40 28.37 28.35 -21.79
N ILE A 41 27.81 27.18 -21.49
CA ILE A 41 28.44 26.16 -20.66
C ILE A 41 29.23 25.21 -21.56
N THR A 42 30.48 24.93 -21.17
CA THR A 42 31.37 23.97 -21.83
C THR A 42 31.79 22.88 -20.87
N TRP A 43 32.04 21.70 -21.42
CA TRP A 43 32.40 20.50 -20.68
C TRP A 43 33.71 19.94 -21.23
N PRO A 44 34.55 19.30 -20.40
CA PRO A 44 35.74 18.64 -20.86
C PRO A 44 35.39 17.42 -21.71
N GLU A 45 36.22 17.08 -22.70
CA GLU A 45 35.96 15.98 -23.65
C GLU A 45 35.90 14.60 -22.97
N ASN A 46 36.55 14.46 -21.81
CA ASN A 46 36.60 13.24 -21.01
C ASN A 46 35.57 13.21 -19.86
N ILE A 47 34.53 14.04 -19.92
CA ILE A 47 33.49 14.03 -18.88
C ILE A 47 32.87 12.64 -18.73
N ASP A 48 32.93 12.08 -17.53
CA ASP A 48 32.28 10.79 -17.24
C ASP A 48 30.77 10.99 -17.11
N LEU A 49 30.10 10.97 -18.26
CA LEU A 49 28.65 10.99 -18.38
C LEU A 49 28.06 9.59 -18.45
N LYS A 50 28.77 8.56 -17.97
CA LYS A 50 28.15 7.26 -17.75
C LYS A 50 26.87 7.51 -16.97
N LEU A 51 25.75 7.25 -17.64
CA LEU A 51 24.52 6.94 -16.96
C LEU A 51 24.93 5.81 -16.04
N ASP A 52 24.83 6.01 -14.73
CA ASP A 52 24.90 4.88 -13.82
C ASP A 52 23.81 3.94 -14.28
N LYS A 53 24.18 2.93 -15.08
CA LYS A 53 23.31 1.79 -15.38
C LYS A 53 22.97 1.02 -14.08
N ASN A 54 23.62 1.39 -12.97
CA ASN A 54 23.33 1.03 -11.58
C ASN A 54 22.44 2.03 -10.82
N THR A 55 21.87 3.05 -11.47
CA THR A 55 20.49 3.38 -11.10
C THR A 55 19.65 2.26 -11.67
N GLU A 56 19.53 1.15 -10.92
CA GLU A 56 18.37 0.29 -11.04
C GLU A 56 17.19 1.26 -11.16
N LYS A 57 16.50 1.27 -12.31
CA LYS A 57 15.22 1.97 -12.41
C LYS A 57 14.45 1.46 -11.21
N LYS A 58 14.30 2.25 -10.15
CA LYS A 58 13.52 1.86 -8.99
C LYS A 58 12.12 1.63 -9.53
N VAL A 59 11.79 0.36 -9.79
CA VAL A 59 10.53 0.00 -10.39
C VAL A 59 9.49 0.20 -9.30
N PHE A 60 8.77 1.30 -9.42
CA PHE A 60 7.65 1.60 -8.55
C PHE A 60 6.40 0.91 -9.11
N LEU A 61 5.82 0.03 -8.31
CA LEU A 61 4.59 -0.68 -8.59
C LEU A 61 3.40 0.15 -8.13
N THR A 62 2.36 0.19 -8.94
CA THR A 62 1.06 0.70 -8.50
C THR A 62 0.36 -0.32 -7.60
N THR A 63 -0.60 0.12 -6.79
CA THR A 63 -1.44 -0.81 -6.01
C THR A 63 -2.07 -1.89 -6.89
N THR A 64 -2.45 -1.56 -8.13
CA THR A 64 -2.98 -2.54 -9.10
C THR A 64 -1.96 -3.62 -9.45
N ALA A 65 -0.71 -3.25 -9.67
CA ALA A 65 0.36 -4.20 -9.97
C ALA A 65 0.67 -5.11 -8.76
N ILE A 66 0.64 -4.55 -7.55
CA ILE A 66 0.82 -5.30 -6.30
C ILE A 66 -0.34 -6.27 -6.11
N GLY A 67 -1.59 -5.80 -6.21
CA GLY A 67 -2.79 -6.62 -6.07
C GLY A 67 -2.82 -7.82 -7.01
N LYS A 68 -2.41 -7.64 -8.27
CA LYS A 68 -2.29 -8.75 -9.24
C LYS A 68 -1.36 -9.87 -8.75
N LYS A 69 -0.25 -9.55 -8.07
CA LYS A 69 0.69 -10.57 -7.56
C LYS A 69 0.06 -11.44 -6.45
N TYR A 70 -0.92 -10.91 -5.71
CA TYR A 70 -1.63 -11.63 -4.64
C TYR A 70 -3.03 -12.11 -5.05
N ASN A 71 -3.41 -11.95 -6.32
CA ASN A 71 -4.78 -12.19 -6.80
C ASN A 71 -5.85 -11.40 -6.03
N ILE A 72 -5.55 -10.13 -5.70
CA ILE A 72 -6.42 -9.20 -4.96
C ILE A 72 -6.74 -7.99 -5.84
N SER A 73 -7.98 -7.51 -5.78
CA SER A 73 -8.37 -6.29 -6.51
C SER A 73 -7.60 -5.07 -6.01
N ALA A 74 -7.33 -4.10 -6.88
CA ALA A 74 -6.64 -2.86 -6.48
C ALA A 74 -7.37 -2.12 -5.35
N LYS A 75 -8.70 -2.17 -5.35
CA LYS A 75 -9.54 -1.59 -4.28
C LYS A 75 -9.24 -2.26 -2.94
N LYS A 76 -9.31 -3.59 -2.86
CA LYS A 76 -9.03 -4.34 -1.63
C LYS A 76 -7.59 -4.16 -1.18
N MET A 77 -6.63 -4.15 -2.11
CA MET A 77 -5.22 -3.90 -1.77
C MET A 77 -4.99 -2.50 -1.19
N ASN A 78 -5.67 -1.45 -1.67
CA ASN A 78 -5.56 -0.13 -1.04
C ASN A 78 -6.12 -0.12 0.39
N PHE A 79 -7.23 -0.82 0.66
CA PHE A 79 -7.75 -0.96 2.02
C PHE A 79 -6.76 -1.70 2.92
N ILE A 80 -6.08 -2.74 2.44
CA ILE A 80 -5.03 -3.43 3.20
C ILE A 80 -3.89 -2.48 3.56
N LEU A 81 -3.42 -1.67 2.60
CA LEU A 81 -2.39 -0.67 2.86
C LEU A 81 -2.88 0.43 3.82
N SER A 82 -4.19 0.70 3.83
CA SER A 82 -4.82 1.66 4.74
C SER A 82 -4.86 1.14 6.17
N GLU A 83 -5.23 -0.13 6.32
CA GLU A 83 -5.25 -0.86 7.60
C GLU A 83 -3.86 -0.90 8.23
N LEU A 84 -2.82 -1.08 7.43
CA LEU A 84 -1.42 -0.99 7.87
C LEU A 84 -0.97 0.43 8.24
N GLY A 85 -1.84 1.43 8.08
CA GLY A 85 -1.52 2.84 8.31
C GLY A 85 -0.58 3.43 7.27
N TRP A 86 -0.39 2.80 6.11
CA TRP A 86 0.56 3.24 5.08
C TRP A 86 -0.06 4.21 4.08
N VAL A 87 -1.37 4.12 3.87
CA VAL A 87 -2.15 5.08 3.07
C VAL A 87 -3.42 5.48 3.83
N TYR A 88 -4.09 6.52 3.34
CA TYR A 88 -5.45 6.83 3.77
C TYR A 88 -6.28 7.29 2.58
N LYS A 89 -7.60 7.06 2.69
CA LYS A 89 -8.55 7.40 1.63
C LYS A 89 -8.85 8.90 1.65
N VAL A 90 -8.88 9.51 0.48
CA VAL A 90 -9.40 10.88 0.27
C VAL A 90 -10.64 10.85 -0.62
N MET A 91 -11.30 11.99 -0.85
CA MET A 91 -12.56 12.06 -1.62
C MET A 91 -12.51 11.26 -2.93
N LYS A 92 -11.42 11.37 -3.68
CA LYS A 92 -11.15 10.55 -4.86
C LYS A 92 -9.69 10.13 -4.81
N GLY A 93 -9.42 8.85 -4.57
CA GLY A 93 -8.06 8.31 -4.55
C GLY A 93 -7.48 8.10 -3.15
N TRP A 94 -6.16 7.99 -3.10
CA TRP A 94 -5.41 7.58 -1.91
C TRP A 94 -4.16 8.44 -1.73
N LYS A 95 -3.84 8.77 -0.47
CA LYS A 95 -2.64 9.51 -0.12
C LYS A 95 -1.73 8.74 0.82
N THR A 96 -0.42 9.01 0.76
CA THR A 96 0.57 8.41 1.67
C THR A 96 0.48 8.99 3.07
N THR A 97 0.62 8.17 4.09
CA THR A 97 0.89 8.63 5.46
C THR A 97 2.40 8.87 5.66
N PRO A 98 2.84 9.52 6.76
CA PRO A 98 4.25 9.57 7.12
C PRO A 98 4.91 8.19 7.25
N GLN A 99 4.18 7.20 7.81
CA GLN A 99 4.65 5.81 7.90
C GLN A 99 4.76 5.17 6.51
N GLY A 100 3.80 5.43 5.62
CA GLY A 100 3.86 4.98 4.23
C GLY A 100 5.10 5.49 3.50
N ILE A 101 5.49 6.75 3.72
CA ILE A 101 6.73 7.33 3.17
C ILE A 101 7.96 6.58 3.70
N GLN A 102 7.99 6.23 5.00
CA GLN A 102 9.08 5.43 5.58
C GLN A 102 9.18 4.03 4.96
N HIS A 103 8.05 3.43 4.56
CA HIS A 103 8.01 2.19 3.79
C HIS A 103 8.25 2.38 2.27
N GLY A 104 8.67 3.57 1.85
CA GLY A 104 9.03 3.88 0.46
C GLY A 104 7.86 4.27 -0.44
N GLY A 105 6.69 4.53 0.13
CA GLY A 105 5.51 5.00 -0.60
C GLY A 105 5.78 6.34 -1.29
N LEU A 106 5.51 6.40 -2.59
CA LEU A 106 5.66 7.59 -3.42
C LEU A 106 4.29 8.08 -3.87
N GLN A 107 3.92 9.29 -3.44
CA GLN A 107 2.70 9.96 -3.88
C GLN A 107 2.79 10.31 -5.37
N ASP A 108 1.72 10.04 -6.11
CA ASP A 108 1.56 10.43 -7.50
C ASP A 108 0.09 10.81 -7.78
N GLU A 109 -0.17 11.33 -8.97
CA GLU A 109 -1.49 11.79 -9.41
C GLU A 109 -1.72 11.43 -10.87
N ASP A 110 -2.94 10.99 -11.19
CA ASP A 110 -3.31 10.72 -12.58
C ASP A 110 -3.37 12.05 -13.35
N LYS A 111 -2.51 12.21 -14.37
CA LYS A 111 -2.36 13.48 -15.11
C LYS A 111 -3.64 13.97 -15.80
N ARG A 112 -4.59 13.08 -16.07
CA ARG A 112 -5.84 13.43 -16.77
C ARG A 112 -6.95 13.77 -15.78
N THR A 113 -7.04 13.04 -14.68
CA THR A 113 -8.16 13.10 -13.73
C THR A 113 -7.82 13.83 -12.42
N GLY A 114 -6.52 14.05 -12.15
CA GLY A 114 -6.03 14.62 -10.90
C GLY A 114 -6.21 13.70 -9.70
N ILE A 115 -6.58 12.43 -9.90
CA ILE A 115 -6.85 11.51 -8.79
C ILE A 115 -5.52 11.07 -8.17
N PRO A 116 -5.28 11.33 -6.87
CA PRO A 116 -4.08 10.88 -6.18
C PRO A 116 -4.05 9.36 -6.00
N TYR A 117 -2.86 8.80 -6.15
CA TYR A 117 -2.56 7.39 -5.89
C TYR A 117 -1.13 7.23 -5.36
N VAL A 118 -0.82 6.06 -4.84
CA VAL A 118 0.49 5.75 -4.27
C VAL A 118 1.17 4.65 -5.07
N ARG A 119 2.48 4.80 -5.27
CA ARG A 119 3.34 3.76 -5.83
C ARG A 119 4.34 3.29 -4.80
N TRP A 120 4.76 2.04 -4.92
CA TRP A 120 5.62 1.38 -3.94
C TRP A 120 6.82 0.73 -4.62
N PRO A 121 7.99 0.72 -3.97
CA PRO A 121 9.13 -0.05 -4.47
C PRO A 121 8.78 -1.54 -4.48
N GLU A 122 9.35 -2.30 -5.41
CA GLU A 122 9.13 -3.75 -5.48
C GLU A 122 9.51 -4.49 -4.18
N MET A 123 10.43 -3.92 -3.39
CA MET A 123 10.81 -4.43 -2.08
C MET A 123 9.63 -4.59 -1.11
N ILE A 124 8.53 -3.84 -1.29
CA ILE A 124 7.34 -3.95 -0.42
C ILE A 124 6.75 -5.36 -0.38
N LEU A 125 6.91 -6.13 -1.46
CA LEU A 125 6.42 -7.50 -1.57
C LEU A 125 7.14 -8.47 -0.63
N LYS A 126 8.35 -8.09 -0.17
CA LYS A 126 9.12 -8.85 0.81
C LYS A 126 8.74 -8.50 2.26
N SER A 127 7.83 -7.55 2.47
CA SER A 127 7.41 -7.15 3.81
C SER A 127 6.60 -8.28 4.48
N ASN A 128 7.12 -8.79 5.61
CA ASN A 128 6.42 -9.79 6.41
C ASN A 128 5.08 -9.26 6.93
N ILE A 129 5.01 -7.98 7.27
CA ILE A 129 3.80 -7.32 7.77
C ILE A 129 2.69 -7.41 6.72
N LEU A 130 2.98 -6.98 5.48
CA LEU A 130 2.02 -7.04 4.38
C LEU A 130 1.57 -8.46 4.07
N ASN A 131 2.52 -9.40 4.00
CA ASN A 131 2.23 -10.79 3.69
C ASN A 131 1.36 -11.46 4.76
N ASN A 132 1.59 -11.18 6.04
CA ASN A 132 0.79 -11.71 7.13
C ASN A 132 -0.63 -11.15 7.11
N THR A 133 -0.80 -9.83 6.92
CA THR A 133 -2.12 -9.21 6.81
C THR A 133 -2.94 -9.77 5.64
N ILE A 134 -2.30 -10.00 4.49
CA ILE A 134 -2.97 -10.60 3.33
C ILE A 134 -3.47 -12.02 3.66
N LYS A 135 -2.63 -12.85 4.30
CA LYS A 135 -3.00 -14.21 4.70
C LYS A 135 -4.14 -14.24 5.71
N ASP A 136 -4.11 -13.33 6.69
CA ASP A 136 -5.15 -13.20 7.70
C ASP A 136 -6.50 -12.85 7.04
N ILE A 137 -6.50 -11.89 6.12
CA ILE A 137 -7.71 -11.46 5.40
C ILE A 137 -8.23 -12.54 4.43
N GLN A 138 -7.36 -13.36 3.85
CA GLN A 138 -7.73 -14.48 2.97
C GLN A 138 -8.16 -15.73 3.74
N GLY A 139 -7.98 -15.76 5.07
CA GLY A 139 -8.29 -16.92 5.87
C GLY A 139 -7.35 -18.10 5.60
N GLU A 140 -6.08 -17.81 5.32
CA GLU A 140 -5.03 -18.82 5.10
C GLU A 140 -4.30 -19.22 6.39
N LYS A 141 -4.79 -18.80 7.58
CA LYS A 141 -4.26 -19.32 8.84
C LYS A 141 -4.40 -20.84 8.86
N ALA A 142 -3.25 -21.51 8.94
CA ALA A 142 -3.19 -22.90 9.36
C ALA A 142 -3.81 -23.01 10.76
N PRO A 143 -4.57 -24.07 11.05
CA PRO A 143 -5.04 -24.32 12.41
C PRO A 143 -3.82 -24.31 13.33
N SER A 144 -3.86 -23.50 14.39
CA SER A 144 -2.92 -23.63 15.50
C SER A 144 -3.13 -25.03 16.09
N SER A 145 -2.30 -25.97 15.65
CA SER A 145 -2.20 -27.32 16.18
C SER A 145 -1.38 -27.27 17.46
N ASP A 146 -1.97 -26.75 18.54
CA ASP A 146 -1.58 -27.17 19.88
C ASP A 146 -2.75 -28.00 20.42
N PRO A 147 -2.63 -29.33 20.53
CA PRO A 147 -3.65 -30.13 21.15
C PRO A 147 -3.64 -29.82 22.65
N VAL A 148 -4.57 -28.99 23.11
CA VAL A 148 -4.89 -28.91 24.53
C VAL A 148 -5.54 -30.24 24.90
N ASN A 149 -4.75 -31.08 25.55
CA ASN A 149 -5.18 -32.36 26.07
C ASN A 149 -5.96 -32.11 27.37
N THR A 150 -7.26 -31.82 27.25
CA THR A 150 -8.18 -31.83 28.39
C THR A 150 -9.25 -32.88 28.14
N GLN A 151 -9.11 -33.98 28.88
CA GLN A 151 -10.15 -34.98 29.04
C GLN A 151 -11.28 -34.35 29.84
N ASP A 152 -12.34 -33.90 29.17
CA ASP A 152 -13.66 -33.75 29.80
C ASP A 152 -14.78 -34.04 28.80
N ASN A 153 -15.81 -34.71 29.32
CA ASN A 153 -16.91 -35.31 28.59
C ASN A 153 -18.04 -34.31 28.38
N ASP A 154 -17.89 -33.38 27.42
CA ASP A 154 -19.04 -32.73 26.81
C ASP A 154 -18.94 -32.83 25.28
N PHE A 155 -19.92 -33.47 24.65
CA PHE A 155 -19.96 -33.68 23.20
C PHE A 155 -20.06 -32.35 22.43
N ARG A 156 -20.32 -31.23 23.14
CA ARG A 156 -20.32 -29.85 22.64
C ARG A 156 -18.98 -29.12 22.71
N GLU A 157 -17.98 -29.64 23.42
CA GLU A 157 -16.69 -28.95 23.62
C GLU A 157 -15.56 -29.47 22.72
N LYS A 158 -15.83 -30.47 21.87
CA LYS A 158 -14.74 -31.23 21.25
C LYS A 158 -14.02 -30.61 20.06
N PHE A 159 -14.54 -29.53 19.43
CA PHE A 159 -13.86 -28.90 18.29
C PHE A 159 -14.25 -27.42 18.07
N LYS A 160 -14.04 -26.53 19.05
CA LYS A 160 -14.18 -25.09 18.80
C LYS A 160 -12.86 -24.48 18.35
N VAL A 161 -12.48 -24.74 17.09
CA VAL A 161 -11.57 -23.82 16.40
C VAL A 161 -12.43 -22.60 16.05
N GLU A 162 -12.53 -21.66 17.00
CA GLU A 162 -13.19 -20.39 16.75
C GLU A 162 -12.31 -19.61 15.76
N HIS A 163 -12.85 -19.36 14.56
CA HIS A 163 -12.13 -18.63 13.54
C HIS A 163 -11.98 -17.18 14.00
N ARG A 164 -10.75 -16.72 14.18
CA ARG A 164 -10.50 -15.34 14.62
C ARG A 164 -10.44 -14.39 13.42
N ALA A 165 -11.40 -13.48 13.33
CA ALA A 165 -11.44 -12.40 12.37
C ALA A 165 -10.37 -11.32 12.65
N THR A 166 -10.16 -10.42 11.69
CA THR A 166 -9.12 -9.39 11.77
C THR A 166 -9.40 -8.31 12.81
N ASP A 167 -10.67 -8.04 13.10
CA ASP A 167 -11.09 -7.07 14.12
C ASP A 167 -11.07 -7.64 15.55
N GLY A 168 -10.88 -8.96 15.67
CA GLY A 168 -10.82 -9.69 16.92
C GLY A 168 -12.03 -10.55 17.24
N HIS A 169 -13.10 -10.53 16.44
CA HIS A 169 -14.23 -11.46 16.63
C HIS A 169 -13.80 -12.92 16.48
N PHE A 170 -14.47 -13.79 17.23
CA PHE A 170 -14.38 -15.24 17.13
C PHE A 170 -15.68 -15.74 16.51
N VAL A 171 -15.58 -16.36 15.34
CA VAL A 171 -16.75 -16.78 14.56
C VAL A 171 -16.76 -18.28 14.28
N ARG A 172 -17.93 -18.81 13.93
CA ARG A 172 -18.19 -20.26 13.88
C ARG A 172 -17.71 -20.91 12.59
N SER A 173 -17.59 -20.13 11.51
CA SER A 173 -17.19 -20.65 10.20
C SER A 173 -16.15 -19.79 9.48
N LYS A 174 -15.37 -20.40 8.58
CA LYS A 174 -14.46 -19.66 7.70
C LYS A 174 -15.19 -18.61 6.86
N ALA A 175 -16.43 -18.88 6.49
CA ALA A 175 -17.20 -17.97 5.66
C ALA A 175 -17.70 -16.75 6.44
N GLU A 176 -18.20 -16.94 7.67
CA GLU A 176 -18.44 -15.83 8.60
C GLU A 176 -17.17 -14.99 8.82
N MET A 177 -16.01 -15.63 8.98
CA MET A 177 -14.74 -14.89 9.16
C MET A 177 -14.41 -14.03 7.93
N LEU A 178 -14.70 -14.52 6.73
CA LEU A 178 -14.50 -13.74 5.50
C LEU A 178 -15.49 -12.59 5.38
N ILE A 179 -16.73 -12.75 5.85
CA ILE A 179 -17.75 -11.70 5.89
C ILE A 179 -17.36 -10.63 6.92
N ASP A 180 -16.99 -11.04 8.13
CA ASP A 180 -16.51 -10.17 9.19
C ASP A 180 -15.31 -9.33 8.73
N ASN A 181 -14.26 -9.99 8.23
CA ASN A 181 -13.09 -9.32 7.65
C ASN A 181 -13.49 -8.33 6.54
N TRP A 182 -14.52 -8.65 5.74
CA TRP A 182 -15.00 -7.72 4.71
C TRP A 182 -15.70 -6.50 5.31
N LEU A 183 -16.56 -6.69 6.31
CA LEU A 183 -17.24 -5.59 7.01
C LEU A 183 -16.23 -4.67 7.70
N TYR A 184 -15.24 -5.27 8.38
CA TYR A 184 -14.14 -4.55 9.02
C TYR A 184 -13.33 -3.73 8.01
N MET A 185 -12.83 -4.35 6.94
CA MET A 185 -12.02 -3.67 5.91
C MET A 185 -12.81 -2.60 5.14
N ALA A 186 -14.14 -2.68 5.14
CA ALA A 186 -15.03 -1.66 4.58
C ALA A 186 -15.32 -0.51 5.55
N GLU A 187 -14.74 -0.53 6.76
CA GLU A 187 -15.00 0.41 7.86
C GLU A 187 -16.49 0.43 8.26
N ILE A 188 -17.19 -0.70 8.11
CA ILE A 188 -18.59 -0.85 8.48
C ILE A 188 -18.67 -1.33 9.93
N VAL A 189 -19.19 -0.48 10.80
CA VAL A 189 -19.51 -0.86 12.18
C VAL A 189 -20.55 -1.98 12.17
N HIS A 190 -20.22 -3.08 12.82
CA HIS A 190 -21.08 -4.25 12.92
C HIS A 190 -20.91 -4.93 14.28
N SER A 191 -21.82 -5.86 14.60
CA SER A 191 -21.73 -6.75 15.76
C SER A 191 -22.02 -8.18 15.35
N TYR A 192 -21.29 -9.13 15.92
CA TYR A 192 -21.48 -10.57 15.70
C TYR A 192 -22.51 -11.15 16.69
N GLU A 193 -23.30 -12.15 16.26
CA GLU A 193 -24.32 -12.85 17.06
C GLU A 193 -25.30 -11.92 17.80
N ARG A 194 -25.96 -11.01 17.06
CA ARG A 194 -26.92 -10.07 17.64
C ARG A 194 -28.31 -10.70 17.76
N LYS A 195 -28.88 -10.69 18.97
CA LYS A 195 -30.28 -11.10 19.18
C LYS A 195 -31.23 -10.18 18.39
N LEU A 196 -32.18 -10.80 17.67
CA LEU A 196 -33.22 -10.08 16.95
C LEU A 196 -34.19 -9.40 17.95
N PRO A 197 -34.79 -8.26 17.58
CA PRO A 197 -35.71 -7.53 18.44
C PRO A 197 -37.12 -8.14 18.39
N ILE A 198 -37.22 -9.44 18.64
CA ILE A 198 -38.45 -10.25 18.71
C ILE A 198 -38.48 -11.05 20.01
N GLU A 199 -39.62 -11.66 20.35
CA GLU A 199 -39.77 -12.39 21.61
C GLU A 199 -38.93 -13.68 21.63
N GLU A 200 -38.78 -14.31 20.47
CA GLU A 200 -38.02 -15.54 20.31
C GLU A 200 -36.50 -15.31 20.50
N ASP A 201 -35.80 -16.32 21.03
CA ASP A 201 -34.34 -16.33 21.17
C ASP A 201 -33.66 -16.67 19.84
N VAL A 202 -33.78 -15.75 18.88
CA VAL A 202 -33.16 -15.83 17.56
C VAL A 202 -32.04 -14.80 17.45
N TYR A 203 -30.93 -15.22 16.85
CA TYR A 203 -29.73 -14.42 16.66
C TYR A 203 -29.39 -14.37 15.18
N SER A 204 -28.92 -13.22 14.70
CA SER A 204 -28.33 -13.08 13.37
C SER A 204 -26.81 -13.23 13.46
N ASP A 205 -26.18 -13.72 12.39
CA ASP A 205 -24.72 -13.76 12.30
C ASP A 205 -24.08 -12.37 12.45
N PHE A 206 -24.58 -11.38 11.71
CA PHE A 206 -24.07 -10.00 11.79
C PHE A 206 -25.19 -8.96 11.84
N TYR A 207 -24.99 -7.90 12.61
CA TYR A 207 -25.88 -6.74 12.66
C TYR A 207 -25.13 -5.44 12.33
N ILE A 208 -25.69 -4.64 11.41
CA ILE A 208 -25.16 -3.33 11.02
C ILE A 208 -26.08 -2.24 11.58
N PRO A 209 -25.65 -1.49 12.62
CA PRO A 209 -26.48 -0.50 13.30
C PRO A 209 -26.93 0.66 12.41
N THR A 210 -26.05 1.15 11.53
CA THR A 210 -26.32 2.32 10.67
C THR A 210 -27.52 2.11 9.75
N GLY A 211 -27.77 0.87 9.32
CA GLY A 211 -28.90 0.51 8.46
C GLY A 211 -30.00 -0.31 9.16
N LYS A 212 -29.81 -0.68 10.44
CA LYS A 212 -30.64 -1.66 11.16
C LYS A 212 -30.80 -2.98 10.38
N VAL A 213 -29.70 -3.44 9.76
CA VAL A 213 -29.68 -4.62 8.90
C VAL A 213 -29.16 -5.81 9.71
N TYR A 214 -29.89 -6.93 9.64
CA TYR A 214 -29.48 -8.24 10.18
C TYR A 214 -29.08 -9.13 9.01
N ILE A 215 -27.95 -9.81 9.11
CA ILE A 215 -27.37 -10.67 8.07
C ILE A 215 -27.30 -12.10 8.61
N GLU A 216 -27.69 -13.06 7.77
CA GLU A 216 -27.59 -14.50 7.99
C GLU A 216 -26.85 -15.13 6.79
N TYR A 217 -25.99 -16.13 7.02
CA TYR A 217 -25.15 -16.76 6.00
C TYR A 217 -25.17 -18.30 6.03
#